data_AF-A0AAP3DL05-F1
#
_entry.id   AF-A0AAP3DL05-F1
#
_cell.length_a   1.000
_cell.length_b   1.000
_cell.length_c   1.000
_cell.angle_alpha   90.00
_cell.angle_beta   90.00
_cell.angle_gamma   90.00
#
_symmetry.space_group_name_H-M   'P 1'
#
loop_
_entity.id
_entity.type
_entity.pdbx_description
1 polymer ?
#
loop_
_entity_poly.entity_id
_entity_poly.type
_entity_poly.pdbx_seq_one_letter_code
_entity_poly.pdbx_strand_id
1 'polypeptide(L)'
;MAEIESLSGDSLSLRDLSDAIFRTNPNYKLIPFDHLPQEEKKALADLLKDPNFYGILRSHNQDLGMKSVCRETALLFFTLLKAGKLPRYVQIMYGSRFNEVVAMLVLDRILEIESNERFLSGSEAYQVIYEDQPKIKPNGAISRLSIEALKYGQSLEFDDCLKMSSRLYSYNHLPVTTHWKHLFSSEEAITQYLGIGFGGKNRAILDHHWASINTSSNKNWLSWSSRDAVPIRSSYKLYISPHCEHLLDVFSATLEVLTEVRAPSFKIGKDVYGLLRPDKMVAYFTTYDEMSETAVRLVKRLKGISAHGVPFTAAIEPSGLLSWGMDPPRQDHFLPWQGPSWRRWITDRLAVALISAKTSSRTIEPWQFALDRLALEGVDTSSWVPKPTIWNELERGE
;
A
#
# COMPACT_ATOMS: atom_id res chain seq x y z
N MET A 1 -0.92 12.26 -24.61
CA MET A 1 -0.21 13.10 -23.63
C MET A 1 -1.11 14.26 -23.23
N ALA A 2 -2.19 13.96 -22.52
CA ALA A 2 -2.90 14.99 -21.76
C ALA A 2 -2.01 15.33 -20.56
N GLU A 3 -1.76 16.61 -20.34
CA GLU A 3 -0.95 17.12 -19.26
C GLU A 3 -1.44 16.53 -17.94
N ILE A 4 -0.55 15.79 -17.27
CA ILE A 4 -0.63 15.60 -15.83
C ILE A 4 -0.39 17.00 -15.27
N GLU A 5 -1.45 17.82 -15.21
CA GLU A 5 -1.46 18.92 -14.27
C GLU A 5 -1.05 18.34 -12.93
N SER A 6 0.05 18.88 -12.40
CA SER A 6 0.60 18.70 -11.07
C SER A 6 -0.45 18.28 -10.02
N LEU A 7 -0.78 16.99 -9.98
CA LEU A 7 -1.55 16.33 -8.91
C LEU A 7 -0.68 16.10 -7.67
N SER A 8 0.43 16.83 -7.52
CA SER A 8 1.16 16.88 -6.26
C SER A 8 0.34 17.70 -5.28
N GLY A 9 -0.53 17.03 -4.52
CA GLY A 9 -0.97 17.53 -3.22
C GLY A 9 0.25 17.92 -2.38
N ASP A 10 0.05 18.92 -1.51
CA ASP A 10 1.05 19.59 -0.67
C ASP A 10 2.27 18.69 -0.35
N SER A 11 3.44 19.10 -0.86
CA SER A 11 4.70 18.48 -0.48
C SER A 11 4.88 18.58 1.03
N LEU A 12 5.18 17.47 1.71
CA LEU A 12 5.60 17.47 3.11
C LEU A 12 6.66 18.55 3.31
N SER A 13 6.40 19.51 4.19
CA SER A 13 7.38 20.56 4.49
C SER A 13 8.37 20.04 5.53
N LEU A 14 9.49 19.51 5.06
CA LEU A 14 10.60 19.07 5.90
C LEU A 14 11.51 20.25 6.21
N ARG A 15 11.97 20.34 7.46
CA ARG A 15 13.05 21.27 7.83
C ARG A 15 14.34 20.87 7.12
N ASP A 16 15.24 21.83 6.93
CA ASP A 16 16.59 21.51 6.50
C ASP A 16 17.35 20.78 7.61
N LEU A 17 17.76 19.55 7.31
CA LEU A 17 18.46 18.65 8.24
C LEU A 17 19.98 18.65 8.03
N SER A 18 20.50 19.48 7.11
CA SER A 18 21.90 19.46 6.66
C SER A 18 22.91 19.76 7.77
N ASP A 19 22.54 20.64 8.71
CA ASP A 19 23.43 21.08 9.79
C ASP A 19 23.13 20.44 11.15
N ALA A 20 22.11 19.58 11.22
CA ALA A 20 21.74 18.91 12.45
C ALA A 20 22.81 17.89 12.91
N ILE A 21 22.82 17.61 14.21
CA ILE A 21 23.69 16.62 14.84
C ILE A 21 22.91 15.32 15.01
N PHE A 22 23.52 14.23 14.57
CA PHE A 22 22.94 12.90 14.57
C PHE A 22 23.84 11.91 15.29
N ARG A 23 23.24 10.83 15.78
CA ARG A 23 23.94 9.61 16.16
C ARG A 23 23.11 8.39 15.77
N THR A 24 23.70 7.22 15.71
CA THR A 24 22.93 5.98 15.66
C THR A 24 22.16 5.74 16.94
N ASN A 25 20.96 5.20 16.84
CA ASN A 25 20.20 4.79 18.01
C ASN A 25 20.98 3.72 18.81
N PRO A 26 21.40 4.01 20.06
CA PRO A 26 22.25 3.13 20.85
C PRO A 26 21.55 1.83 21.27
N ASN A 27 20.23 1.75 21.12
CA ASN A 27 19.45 0.55 21.39
C ASN A 27 19.52 -0.49 20.26
N TYR A 28 20.13 -0.13 19.12
CA TYR A 28 20.37 -1.06 18.02
C TYR A 28 21.82 -1.54 18.02
N LYS A 29 21.98 -2.83 17.68
CA LYS A 29 23.25 -3.44 17.31
C LYS A 29 23.15 -3.91 15.87
N LEU A 30 24.08 -3.47 15.04
CA LEU A 30 24.26 -3.99 13.68
C LEU A 30 24.99 -5.34 13.73
N ILE A 31 24.39 -6.37 13.12
CA ILE A 31 24.95 -7.71 13.00
C ILE A 31 25.08 -8.03 11.50
N PRO A 32 26.31 -8.16 10.95
CA PRO A 32 26.51 -8.59 9.57
C PRO A 32 25.86 -9.95 9.33
N PHE A 33 25.33 -10.19 8.13
CA PHE A 33 24.64 -11.44 7.81
C PHE A 33 25.52 -12.68 8.09
N ASP A 34 26.81 -12.61 7.76
CA ASP A 34 27.75 -13.71 7.97
C ASP A 34 27.98 -14.06 9.44
N HIS A 35 27.64 -13.15 10.36
CA HIS A 35 27.76 -13.36 11.80
C HIS A 35 26.45 -13.84 12.45
N LEU A 36 25.38 -14.03 11.67
CA LEU A 36 24.11 -14.56 12.19
C LEU A 36 24.19 -16.07 12.48
N PRO A 37 23.42 -16.57 13.46
CA PRO A 37 23.22 -18.00 13.66
C PRO A 37 22.66 -18.70 12.40
N GLN A 38 23.00 -19.97 12.21
CA GLN A 38 22.65 -20.71 10.98
C GLN A 38 21.13 -20.78 10.71
N GLU A 39 20.31 -20.93 11.74
CA GLU A 39 18.85 -20.96 11.60
C GLU A 39 18.29 -19.60 11.13
N GLU A 40 18.87 -18.49 11.60
CA GLU A 40 18.47 -17.16 11.15
C GLU A 40 18.95 -16.88 9.73
N LYS A 41 20.15 -17.33 9.36
CA LYS A 41 20.65 -17.25 7.98
C LYS A 41 19.71 -17.95 7.01
N LYS A 42 19.19 -19.12 7.38
CA LYS A 42 18.18 -19.84 6.58
C LYS A 42 16.87 -19.04 6.49
N ALA A 43 16.39 -18.52 7.61
CA ALA A 43 15.14 -17.74 7.64
C ALA A 43 15.22 -16.42 6.84
N LEU A 44 16.42 -15.85 6.71
CA LEU A 44 16.69 -14.59 6.04
C LEU A 44 17.40 -14.75 4.69
N ALA A 45 17.51 -15.97 4.16
CA ALA A 45 18.29 -16.28 2.96
C ALA A 45 17.81 -15.49 1.73
N ASP A 46 16.51 -15.18 1.65
CA ASP A 46 15.94 -14.38 0.57
C ASP A 46 16.47 -12.94 0.51
N LEU A 47 16.97 -12.39 1.63
CA LEU A 47 17.56 -11.05 1.65
C LEU A 47 18.87 -10.97 0.85
N LEU A 48 19.56 -12.10 0.65
CA LEU A 48 20.78 -12.15 -0.18
C LEU A 48 20.52 -11.91 -1.67
N LYS A 49 19.27 -11.90 -2.11
CA LYS A 49 18.89 -11.53 -3.47
C LYS A 49 19.13 -10.04 -3.75
N ASP A 50 19.13 -9.21 -2.70
CA ASP A 50 19.52 -7.81 -2.79
C ASP A 50 21.07 -7.71 -2.71
N PRO A 51 21.77 -7.29 -3.78
CA PRO A 51 23.22 -7.20 -3.78
C PRO A 51 23.78 -6.16 -2.77
N ASN A 52 22.94 -5.23 -2.31
CA ASN A 52 23.31 -4.21 -1.33
C ASN A 52 23.02 -4.64 0.11
N PHE A 53 22.37 -5.78 0.34
CA PHE A 53 22.12 -6.28 1.69
C PHE A 53 23.44 -6.55 2.44
N TYR A 54 23.52 -6.07 3.68
CA TYR A 54 24.71 -6.19 4.53
C TYR A 54 24.43 -7.03 5.80
N GLY A 55 23.31 -6.79 6.46
CA GLY A 55 23.00 -7.44 7.73
C GLY A 55 21.72 -6.90 8.36
N ILE A 56 21.58 -7.06 9.68
CA ILE A 56 20.38 -6.64 10.42
C ILE A 56 20.71 -5.71 11.58
N LEU A 57 19.81 -4.77 11.87
CA LEU A 57 19.74 -4.12 13.17
C LEU A 57 18.89 -4.98 14.10
N ARG A 58 19.45 -5.33 15.25
CA ARG A 58 18.78 -6.03 16.33
C ARG A 58 18.76 -5.15 17.56
N SER A 59 17.60 -5.02 18.19
CA SER A 59 17.50 -4.43 19.52
C SER A 59 17.30 -5.51 20.57
N HIS A 60 17.78 -5.22 21.78
CA HIS A 60 17.40 -5.97 22.98
C HIS A 60 16.11 -5.42 23.61
N ASN A 61 15.66 -4.23 23.19
CA ASN A 61 14.39 -3.65 23.59
C ASN A 61 13.27 -4.25 22.71
N GLN A 62 12.19 -4.73 23.35
CA GLN A 62 11.02 -5.27 22.68
C GLN A 62 10.28 -4.21 21.84
N ASP A 63 10.42 -2.93 22.16
CA ASP A 63 9.79 -1.83 21.41
C ASP A 63 10.43 -1.56 20.04
N LEU A 64 11.60 -2.14 19.78
CA LEU A 64 12.38 -1.94 18.57
C LEU A 64 12.48 -3.26 17.79
N GLY A 65 11.73 -3.32 16.68
CA GLY A 65 11.75 -4.45 15.77
C GLY A 65 13.11 -4.63 15.07
N MET A 66 13.32 -5.83 14.53
CA MET A 66 14.46 -6.16 13.67
C MET A 66 14.32 -5.45 12.31
N LYS A 67 15.43 -4.94 11.76
CA LYS A 67 15.45 -4.28 10.44
C LYS A 67 16.58 -4.84 9.59
N SER A 68 16.34 -5.05 8.29
CA SER A 68 17.42 -5.30 7.33
C SER A 68 18.16 -3.99 7.01
N VAL A 69 19.43 -4.10 6.65
CA VAL A 69 20.33 -2.96 6.45
C VAL A 69 21.14 -3.18 5.19
N CYS A 70 21.17 -2.17 4.31
CA CYS A 70 22.06 -2.15 3.15
C CYS A 70 23.47 -1.67 3.52
N ARG A 71 24.44 -1.84 2.62
CA ARG A 71 25.85 -1.44 2.83
C ARG A 71 26.00 0.04 3.18
N GLU A 72 25.25 0.92 2.53
CA GLU A 72 25.28 2.36 2.73
C GLU A 72 24.77 2.74 4.12
N THR A 73 23.66 2.13 4.54
CA THR A 73 23.10 2.36 5.89
C THR A 73 24.02 1.77 6.96
N ALA A 74 24.68 0.64 6.70
CA ALA A 74 25.68 0.07 7.60
C ALA A 74 26.91 0.98 7.77
N LEU A 75 27.43 1.55 6.67
CA LEU A 75 28.53 2.52 6.71
C LEU A 75 28.13 3.75 7.53
N LEU A 76 26.92 4.28 7.30
CA LEU A 76 26.38 5.40 8.06
C LEU A 76 26.25 5.06 9.55
N PHE A 77 25.78 3.85 9.86
CA PHE A 77 25.64 3.36 11.22
C PHE A 77 27.00 3.35 11.95
N PHE A 78 28.05 2.82 11.34
CA PHE A 78 29.39 2.84 11.95
C PHE A 78 29.98 4.26 12.05
N THR A 79 29.66 5.14 11.10
CA THR A 79 30.18 6.52 11.10
C THR A 79 29.58 7.36 12.23
N LEU A 80 28.31 7.13 12.57
CA LEU A 80 27.56 7.92 13.56
C LEU A 80 27.43 7.24 14.93
N LEU A 81 28.33 6.32 15.28
CA LEU A 81 28.41 5.78 16.64
C LEU A 81 28.64 6.88 17.70
N LYS A 82 29.29 7.97 17.30
CA LYS A 82 29.40 9.21 18.08
C LYS A 82 28.57 10.30 17.41
N ALA A 83 28.01 11.18 18.23
CA ALA A 83 27.25 12.32 17.75
C ALA A 83 28.09 13.19 16.80
N GLY A 84 27.51 13.57 15.66
CA GLY A 84 28.15 14.42 14.66
C GLY A 84 27.23 14.77 13.50
N LYS A 85 27.69 15.65 12.63
CA LYS A 85 26.99 15.97 11.38
C LYS A 85 26.99 14.76 10.44
N LEU A 86 25.99 14.71 9.57
CA LEU A 86 25.97 13.70 8.51
C LEU A 86 27.18 13.85 7.58
N PRO A 87 27.85 12.73 7.22
CA PRO A 87 28.96 12.78 6.28
C PRO A 87 28.55 13.31 4.90
N ARG A 88 29.45 14.04 4.23
CA ARG A 88 29.20 14.64 2.91
C ARG A 88 28.76 13.63 1.84
N TYR A 89 29.21 12.37 1.93
CA TYR A 89 28.80 11.34 0.96
C TYR A 89 27.28 11.07 1.01
N VAL A 90 26.63 11.24 2.16
CA VAL A 90 25.17 11.05 2.30
C VAL A 90 24.42 12.12 1.52
N GLN A 91 24.87 13.38 1.59
CA GLN A 91 24.31 14.49 0.82
C GLN A 91 24.49 14.27 -0.68
N ILE A 92 25.68 13.86 -1.12
CA ILE A 92 25.98 13.58 -2.52
C ILE A 92 25.12 12.42 -3.04
N MET A 93 25.01 11.35 -2.26
CA MET A 93 24.29 10.12 -2.63
C MET A 93 22.80 10.35 -2.82
N TYR A 94 22.16 11.14 -1.96
CA TYR A 94 20.71 11.35 -1.99
C TYR A 94 20.27 12.65 -2.66
N GLY A 95 21.18 13.60 -2.90
CA GLY A 95 20.91 14.83 -3.64
C GLY A 95 19.68 15.57 -3.09
N SER A 96 18.71 15.85 -3.97
CA SER A 96 17.46 16.52 -3.60
C SER A 96 16.60 15.75 -2.59
N ARG A 97 16.80 14.43 -2.46
CA ARG A 97 16.09 13.57 -1.49
C ARG A 97 16.80 13.44 -0.15
N PHE A 98 17.88 14.19 0.08
CA PHE A 98 18.65 14.12 1.32
C PHE A 98 17.78 14.26 2.58
N ASN A 99 16.99 15.33 2.66
CA ASN A 99 16.13 15.56 3.84
C ASN A 99 15.07 14.45 4.01
N GLU A 100 14.47 13.95 2.91
CA GLU A 100 13.49 12.86 2.96
C GLU A 100 14.10 11.58 3.55
N VAL A 101 15.27 11.17 3.04
CA VAL A 101 15.90 9.92 3.46
C VAL A 101 16.40 10.01 4.90
N VAL A 102 16.99 11.16 5.29
CA VAL A 102 17.42 11.39 6.67
C VAL A 102 16.23 11.40 7.62
N ALA A 103 15.13 12.06 7.25
CA ALA A 103 13.88 12.04 8.01
C ALA A 103 13.37 10.60 8.18
N MET A 104 13.36 9.79 7.12
CA MET A 104 12.98 8.37 7.22
C MET A 104 13.86 7.61 8.22
N LEU A 105 15.19 7.77 8.18
CA LEU A 105 16.10 7.09 9.09
C LEU A 105 15.87 7.48 10.57
N VAL A 106 15.54 8.75 10.84
CA VAL A 106 15.22 9.20 12.21
C VAL A 106 13.83 8.73 12.65
N LEU A 107 12.82 8.85 11.80
CA LEU A 107 11.44 8.39 12.10
C LEU A 107 11.36 6.86 12.23
N ASP A 108 12.26 6.13 11.57
CA ASP A 108 12.41 4.67 11.71
C ASP A 108 13.26 4.26 12.90
N ARG A 109 13.73 5.23 13.69
CA ARG A 109 14.55 5.04 14.89
C ARG A 109 15.91 4.40 14.62
N ILE A 110 16.41 4.48 13.39
CA ILE A 110 17.77 4.05 13.03
C ILE A 110 18.78 5.11 13.48
N LEU A 111 18.47 6.37 13.20
CA LEU A 111 19.21 7.53 13.69
C LEU A 111 18.41 8.25 14.78
N GLU A 112 19.13 8.98 15.62
CA GLU A 112 18.57 9.98 16.53
C GLU A 112 19.11 11.36 16.15
N ILE A 113 18.27 12.38 16.25
CA ILE A 113 18.59 13.78 15.99
C ILE A 113 18.67 14.55 17.31
N GLU A 114 19.68 15.41 17.45
CA GLU A 114 19.84 16.25 18.64
C GLU A 114 18.87 17.44 18.63
N SER A 115 18.17 17.65 19.74
CA SER A 115 17.31 18.80 20.00
C SER A 115 17.21 19.03 21.51
N ASN A 116 17.47 20.26 21.97
CA ASN A 116 17.45 20.64 23.40
C ASN A 116 18.30 19.69 24.27
N GLU A 117 19.54 19.41 23.85
CA GLU A 117 20.50 18.52 24.54
C GLU A 117 20.03 17.05 24.69
N ARG A 118 18.99 16.67 23.94
CA ARG A 118 18.46 15.30 23.92
C ARG A 118 18.49 14.77 22.50
N PHE A 119 18.67 13.46 22.39
CA PHE A 119 18.57 12.75 21.12
C PHE A 119 17.19 12.15 20.98
N LEU A 120 16.49 12.54 19.91
CA LEU A 120 15.11 12.16 19.62
C LEU A 120 15.05 11.24 18.39
N SER A 121 14.10 10.32 18.36
CA SER A 121 13.80 9.51 17.18
C SER A 121 12.32 9.12 17.13
N GLY A 122 11.87 8.52 16.04
CA GLY A 122 10.48 8.10 15.90
C GLY A 122 9.52 9.29 15.96
N SER A 123 8.35 9.11 16.59
CA SER A 123 7.37 10.19 16.76
C SER A 123 7.90 11.35 17.63
N GLU A 124 8.86 11.10 18.52
CA GLU A 124 9.42 12.14 19.38
C GLU A 124 10.20 13.20 18.59
N ALA A 125 10.81 12.79 17.47
CA ALA A 125 11.52 13.69 16.56
C ALA A 125 10.60 14.44 15.58
N TYR A 126 9.28 14.18 15.61
CA TYR A 126 8.35 14.69 14.59
C TYR A 126 8.43 16.21 14.44
N GLN A 127 8.36 16.97 15.54
CA GLN A 127 8.38 18.44 15.52
C GLN A 127 9.76 19.03 15.14
N VAL A 128 10.83 18.23 15.21
CA VAL A 128 12.18 18.62 14.78
C VAL A 128 12.37 18.38 13.29
N ILE A 129 11.69 17.37 12.73
CA ILE A 129 11.80 16.98 11.32
C ILE A 129 10.86 17.80 10.44
N TYR A 130 9.62 17.97 10.87
CA TYR A 130 8.59 18.64 10.11
C TYR A 130 8.49 20.12 10.49
N GLU A 131 8.26 20.97 9.49
CA GLU A 131 7.70 22.30 9.70
C GLU A 131 6.21 22.19 10.05
N ASP A 132 5.56 23.28 10.43
CA ASP A 132 4.11 23.30 10.75
C ASP A 132 3.32 22.65 9.61
N GLN A 133 2.84 21.42 9.84
CA GLN A 133 2.15 20.66 8.81
C GLN A 133 0.73 21.18 8.64
N PRO A 134 0.25 21.34 7.39
CA PRO A 134 -1.13 21.66 7.14
C PRO A 134 -2.03 20.55 7.70
N LYS A 135 -3.18 20.93 8.27
CA LYS A 135 -4.16 19.95 8.73
C LYS A 135 -4.67 19.15 7.53
N ILE A 136 -4.43 17.84 7.54
CA ILE A 136 -4.93 16.92 6.52
C ILE A 136 -6.45 17.04 6.44
N LYS A 137 -6.95 17.51 5.28
CA LYS A 137 -8.37 17.55 4.97
C LYS A 137 -8.68 16.43 3.97
N PRO A 138 -9.49 15.42 4.33
CA PRO A 138 -9.84 14.36 3.40
C PRO A 138 -10.53 14.94 2.16
N ASN A 139 -10.01 14.60 0.99
CA ASN A 139 -10.58 14.98 -0.30
C ASN A 139 -11.40 13.80 -0.86
N GLY A 140 -12.74 13.89 -0.76
CA GLY A 140 -13.65 12.85 -1.24
C GLY A 140 -13.83 11.65 -0.29
N ALA A 141 -14.67 10.70 -0.71
CA ALA A 141 -15.11 9.58 0.14
C ALA A 141 -13.97 8.62 0.51
N ILE A 142 -13.08 8.29 -0.45
CA ILE A 142 -11.98 7.35 -0.22
C ILE A 142 -10.95 7.90 0.77
N SER A 143 -10.59 9.18 0.63
CA SER A 143 -9.64 9.83 1.55
C SER A 143 -10.21 9.85 2.98
N ARG A 144 -11.49 10.18 3.14
CA ARG A 144 -12.19 10.09 4.43
C ARG A 144 -12.15 8.68 5.02
N LEU A 145 -12.55 7.66 4.24
CA LEU A 145 -12.54 6.25 4.69
C LEU A 145 -11.15 5.80 5.12
N SER A 146 -10.10 6.26 4.45
CA SER A 146 -8.72 5.88 4.75
C SER A 146 -8.22 6.52 6.05
N ILE A 147 -8.60 7.77 6.32
CA ILE A 147 -8.33 8.44 7.60
C ILE A 147 -9.13 7.79 8.74
N GLU A 148 -10.41 7.46 8.51
CA GLU A 148 -11.25 6.76 9.49
C GLU A 148 -10.68 5.37 9.82
N ALA A 149 -10.17 4.64 8.82
CA ALA A 149 -9.47 3.37 9.01
C ALA A 149 -8.25 3.49 9.93
N LEU A 150 -7.45 4.55 9.75
CA LEU A 150 -6.28 4.81 10.60
C LEU A 150 -6.65 5.19 12.03
N LYS A 151 -7.67 6.04 12.20
CA LYS A 151 -8.20 6.38 13.52
C LYS A 151 -8.78 5.15 14.24
N TYR A 152 -9.46 4.27 13.49
CA TYR A 152 -9.88 2.97 13.99
C TYR A 152 -8.67 2.14 14.45
N GLY A 153 -7.64 2.01 13.60
CA GLY A 153 -6.39 1.31 13.95
C GLY A 153 -5.75 1.86 15.23
N GLN A 154 -5.65 3.19 15.36
CA GLN A 154 -5.14 3.85 16.55
C GLN A 154 -5.92 3.49 17.82
N SER A 155 -7.25 3.33 17.74
CA SER A 155 -8.07 2.99 18.91
C SER A 155 -7.96 1.53 19.37
N LEU A 156 -7.26 0.67 18.64
CA LEU A 156 -7.13 -0.74 18.99
C LEU A 156 -6.05 -0.99 20.06
N GLU A 157 -6.41 -1.75 21.09
CA GLU A 157 -5.55 -2.08 22.24
C GLU A 157 -4.69 -3.34 22.01
N PHE A 158 -3.86 -3.32 20.96
CA PHE A 158 -2.82 -4.32 20.77
C PHE A 158 -1.67 -3.76 19.91
N ASP A 159 -0.48 -4.37 20.04
CA ASP A 159 0.76 -3.91 19.41
C ASP A 159 1.37 -5.02 18.53
N ASP A 160 0.55 -5.57 17.62
CA ASP A 160 0.94 -6.57 16.63
C ASP A 160 0.74 -5.99 15.22
N CYS A 161 1.84 -5.80 14.50
CA CYS A 161 1.85 -5.21 13.15
C CYS A 161 1.07 -6.04 12.13
N LEU A 162 1.15 -7.37 12.19
CA LEU A 162 0.47 -8.24 11.24
C LEU A 162 -1.05 -8.18 11.46
N LYS A 163 -1.46 -8.21 12.73
CA LYS A 163 -2.87 -8.06 13.13
C LYS A 163 -3.39 -6.66 12.79
N MET A 164 -2.60 -5.61 13.02
CA MET A 164 -2.95 -4.22 12.69
C MET A 164 -3.13 -4.06 11.18
N SER A 165 -2.17 -4.52 10.38
CA SER A 165 -2.26 -4.49 8.92
C SER A 165 -3.49 -5.25 8.41
N SER A 166 -3.77 -6.43 8.98
CA SER A 166 -4.99 -7.20 8.67
C SER A 166 -6.27 -6.42 8.99
N ARG A 167 -6.32 -5.71 10.13
CA ARG A 167 -7.47 -4.87 10.52
C ARG A 167 -7.65 -3.68 9.60
N LEU A 168 -6.58 -2.97 9.24
CA LEU A 168 -6.64 -1.85 8.30
C LEU A 168 -7.06 -2.32 6.90
N TYR A 169 -6.46 -3.40 6.39
CA TYR A 169 -6.82 -4.01 5.11
C TYR A 169 -8.30 -4.43 5.09
N SER A 170 -8.78 -4.90 6.25
CA SER A 170 -10.17 -5.32 6.45
C SER A 170 -11.11 -4.20 6.87
N TYR A 171 -10.67 -2.94 6.90
CA TYR A 171 -11.56 -1.83 7.18
C TYR A 171 -12.60 -1.69 6.06
N ASN A 172 -13.80 -1.24 6.43
CA ASN A 172 -14.94 -1.10 5.52
C ASN A 172 -15.39 -2.45 4.89
N HIS A 173 -15.29 -3.57 5.60
CA HIS A 173 -16.05 -4.77 5.23
C HIS A 173 -17.48 -4.65 5.76
N LEU A 174 -18.46 -5.07 4.96
CA LEU A 174 -19.83 -5.19 5.45
C LEU A 174 -19.95 -6.43 6.36
N PRO A 175 -20.73 -6.34 7.45
CA PRO A 175 -21.00 -7.49 8.29
C PRO A 175 -21.83 -8.53 7.52
N VAL A 176 -21.53 -9.81 7.77
CA VAL A 176 -22.26 -10.94 7.19
C VAL A 176 -23.59 -11.11 7.94
N THR A 177 -24.63 -10.43 7.46
CA THR A 177 -25.98 -10.53 8.02
C THR A 177 -26.73 -11.76 7.50
N THR A 178 -27.86 -12.12 8.13
CA THR A 178 -28.74 -13.20 7.66
C THR A 178 -29.20 -12.97 6.23
N HIS A 179 -29.48 -11.71 5.85
CA HIS A 179 -29.85 -11.34 4.48
C HIS A 179 -28.78 -11.78 3.47
N TRP A 180 -27.52 -11.42 3.71
CA TRP A 180 -26.41 -11.78 2.81
C TRP A 180 -26.12 -13.28 2.79
N LYS A 181 -26.24 -13.98 3.93
CA LYS A 181 -26.09 -15.45 3.98
C LYS A 181 -27.16 -16.16 3.15
N HIS A 182 -28.39 -15.64 3.14
CA HIS A 182 -29.47 -16.22 2.35
C HIS A 182 -29.24 -15.96 0.86
N LEU A 183 -28.89 -14.72 0.49
CA LEU A 183 -28.69 -14.33 -0.90
C LEU A 183 -27.44 -14.99 -1.53
N PHE A 184 -26.36 -15.13 -0.75
CA PHE A 184 -25.06 -15.66 -1.17
C PHE A 184 -24.74 -16.97 -0.41
N SER A 185 -25.70 -17.89 -0.39
CA SER A 185 -25.66 -19.12 0.40
C SER A 185 -24.64 -20.16 -0.11
N SER A 186 -24.33 -20.14 -1.40
CA SER A 186 -23.33 -21.01 -2.03
C SER A 186 -22.69 -20.33 -3.24
N GLU A 187 -21.64 -20.95 -3.78
CA GLU A 187 -21.03 -20.53 -5.05
C GLU A 187 -22.06 -20.56 -6.18
N GLU A 188 -22.91 -21.58 -6.25
CA GLU A 188 -23.98 -21.69 -7.24
C GLU A 188 -24.97 -20.52 -7.12
N ALA A 189 -25.41 -20.19 -5.90
CA ALA A 189 -26.31 -19.05 -5.66
C ALA A 189 -25.69 -17.74 -6.15
N ILE A 190 -24.38 -17.54 -5.92
CA ILE A 190 -23.64 -16.37 -6.41
C ILE A 190 -23.55 -16.38 -7.94
N THR A 191 -23.24 -17.52 -8.56
CA THR A 191 -23.17 -17.60 -10.03
C THR A 191 -24.52 -17.32 -10.69
N GLN A 192 -25.62 -17.75 -10.08
CA GLN A 192 -26.97 -17.42 -10.54
C GLN A 192 -27.30 -15.95 -10.34
N TYR A 193 -26.99 -15.40 -9.15
CA TYR A 193 -27.20 -13.98 -8.83
C TYR A 193 -26.44 -13.07 -9.80
N LEU A 194 -25.18 -13.37 -10.09
CA LEU A 194 -24.35 -12.63 -11.04
C LEU A 194 -24.72 -12.90 -12.51
N GLY A 195 -25.69 -13.78 -12.79
CA GLY A 195 -26.09 -14.13 -14.16
C GLY A 195 -24.99 -14.82 -14.98
N ILE A 196 -24.07 -15.52 -14.32
CA ILE A 196 -22.96 -16.28 -14.95
C ILE A 196 -23.19 -17.81 -14.90
N GLY A 197 -24.27 -18.25 -14.24
CA GLY A 197 -24.78 -19.61 -14.31
C GLY A 197 -25.38 -19.98 -15.67
N PHE A 198 -25.88 -21.21 -15.79
CA PHE A 198 -26.56 -21.68 -17.01
C PHE A 198 -27.78 -20.80 -17.34
N GLY A 199 -27.85 -20.31 -18.58
CA GLY A 199 -28.93 -19.42 -19.04
C GLY A 199 -28.83 -17.96 -18.55
N GLY A 200 -27.79 -17.59 -17.81
CA GLY A 200 -27.60 -16.24 -17.30
C GLY A 200 -27.15 -15.23 -18.37
N LYS A 201 -27.60 -13.97 -18.26
CA LYS A 201 -27.33 -12.89 -19.23
C LYS A 201 -25.84 -12.60 -19.46
N ASN A 202 -25.00 -12.79 -18.44
CA ASN A 202 -23.57 -12.49 -18.50
C ASN A 202 -22.75 -13.70 -18.97
N ARG A 203 -23.35 -14.90 -18.99
CA ARG A 203 -22.66 -16.14 -19.36
C ARG A 203 -22.14 -16.13 -20.80
N ALA A 204 -22.95 -15.63 -21.73
CA ALA A 204 -22.57 -15.58 -23.15
C ALA A 204 -21.32 -14.72 -23.38
N ILE A 205 -21.24 -13.56 -22.73
CA ILE A 205 -20.07 -12.66 -22.82
C ILE A 205 -18.83 -13.35 -22.26
N LEU A 206 -18.95 -14.00 -21.09
CA LEU A 206 -17.84 -14.73 -20.48
C LEU A 206 -17.36 -15.88 -21.36
N ASP A 207 -18.25 -16.74 -21.83
CA ASP A 207 -17.87 -17.91 -22.62
C ASP A 207 -17.15 -17.51 -23.91
N HIS A 208 -17.60 -16.43 -24.56
CA HIS A 208 -17.06 -15.97 -25.83
C HIS A 208 -15.72 -15.22 -25.68
N HIS A 209 -15.58 -14.31 -24.72
CA HIS A 209 -14.44 -13.39 -24.65
C HIS A 209 -13.43 -13.74 -23.55
N TRP A 210 -13.82 -14.55 -22.56
CA TRP A 210 -13.05 -14.75 -21.33
C TRP A 210 -12.76 -16.22 -21.05
N ALA A 211 -11.63 -16.48 -20.41
CA ALA A 211 -11.26 -17.80 -19.89
C ALA A 211 -11.20 -17.75 -18.36
N SER A 212 -11.89 -18.68 -17.70
CA SER A 212 -11.85 -18.81 -16.24
C SER A 212 -10.46 -19.26 -15.78
N ILE A 213 -9.91 -18.57 -14.79
CA ILE A 213 -8.62 -18.89 -14.18
C ILE A 213 -8.89 -19.68 -12.89
N ASN A 214 -8.73 -20.99 -12.93
CA ASN A 214 -8.75 -21.85 -11.74
C ASN A 214 -7.32 -22.12 -11.27
N THR A 215 -6.78 -21.23 -10.46
CA THR A 215 -5.52 -21.49 -9.74
C THR A 215 -5.81 -22.09 -8.36
N SER A 216 -5.16 -23.20 -8.04
CA SER A 216 -5.25 -23.87 -6.72
C SER A 216 -4.91 -22.95 -5.53
N SER A 217 -4.22 -21.85 -5.77
CA SER A 217 -3.76 -20.87 -4.78
C SER A 217 -4.77 -19.78 -4.41
N ASN A 218 -5.88 -19.60 -5.16
CA ASN A 218 -6.75 -18.42 -4.98
C ASN A 218 -8.23 -18.80 -4.79
N LYS A 219 -8.50 -19.61 -3.75
CA LYS A 219 -9.83 -20.18 -3.45
C LYS A 219 -10.96 -19.17 -3.20
N ASN A 220 -10.65 -17.89 -3.03
CA ASN A 220 -11.63 -16.86 -2.62
C ASN A 220 -12.13 -15.96 -3.76
N TRP A 221 -11.67 -16.19 -5.00
CA TRP A 221 -12.00 -15.34 -6.14
C TRP A 221 -12.52 -16.16 -7.32
N LEU A 222 -13.54 -15.64 -8.00
CA LEU A 222 -13.84 -15.98 -9.39
C LEU A 222 -12.99 -15.05 -10.27
N SER A 223 -12.19 -15.61 -11.16
CA SER A 223 -11.19 -14.87 -11.92
C SER A 223 -11.25 -15.22 -13.40
N TRP A 224 -11.07 -14.23 -14.25
CA TRP A 224 -11.07 -14.40 -15.71
C TRP A 224 -9.91 -13.65 -16.35
N SER A 225 -9.30 -14.24 -17.37
CA SER A 225 -8.41 -13.57 -18.32
C SER A 225 -9.08 -13.44 -19.67
N SER A 226 -8.82 -12.34 -20.37
CA SER A 226 -9.20 -12.19 -21.77
C SER A 226 -8.55 -13.32 -22.59
N ARG A 227 -9.29 -13.93 -23.51
CA ARG A 227 -8.79 -15.02 -24.36
C ARG A 227 -7.70 -14.56 -25.34
N ASP A 228 -7.74 -13.28 -25.72
CA ASP A 228 -6.83 -12.69 -26.70
C ASP A 228 -5.65 -11.96 -26.03
N ALA A 229 -5.64 -11.87 -24.70
CA ALA A 229 -4.59 -11.15 -23.98
C ALA A 229 -3.33 -12.01 -23.80
N VAL A 230 -2.19 -11.45 -24.17
CA VAL A 230 -0.88 -12.03 -23.83
C VAL A 230 -0.69 -11.90 -22.30
N PRO A 231 -0.20 -12.93 -21.61
CA PRO A 231 0.13 -12.85 -20.19
C PRO A 231 1.25 -11.82 -19.96
N ILE A 232 0.86 -10.57 -19.69
CA ILE A 232 1.76 -9.46 -19.39
C ILE A 232 1.51 -9.04 -17.95
N ARG A 233 2.60 -8.63 -17.28
CA ARG A 233 2.55 -8.11 -15.93
C ARG A 233 1.62 -6.90 -15.87
N SER A 234 0.52 -7.04 -15.15
CA SER A 234 -0.44 -5.95 -14.90
C SER A 234 -0.12 -5.28 -13.58
N SER A 235 0.44 -4.07 -13.65
CA SER A 235 0.82 -3.28 -12.47
C SER A 235 -0.34 -2.43 -11.96
N TYR A 236 -1.29 -2.06 -12.83
CA TYR A 236 -2.39 -1.18 -12.49
C TYR A 236 -3.66 -1.96 -12.16
N LYS A 237 -4.41 -1.48 -11.17
CA LYS A 237 -5.66 -2.06 -10.71
C LYS A 237 -6.75 -1.00 -10.68
N LEU A 238 -7.89 -1.34 -11.25
CA LEU A 238 -9.14 -0.62 -11.06
C LEU A 238 -10.00 -1.38 -10.06
N TYR A 239 -10.38 -0.72 -8.97
CA TYR A 239 -11.30 -1.23 -7.96
C TYR A 239 -12.71 -0.74 -8.28
N ILE A 240 -13.67 -1.66 -8.33
CA ILE A 240 -15.09 -1.37 -8.55
C ILE A 240 -15.84 -1.74 -7.28
N SER A 241 -16.33 -0.74 -6.57
CA SER A 241 -16.82 -0.91 -5.19
C SER A 241 -18.25 -0.38 -5.00
N PRO A 242 -19.25 -1.05 -5.59
CA PRO A 242 -20.64 -0.67 -5.34
C PRO A 242 -21.09 -1.16 -3.97
N HIS A 243 -22.16 -0.56 -3.45
CA HIS A 243 -22.99 -1.23 -2.45
C HIS A 243 -23.49 -2.59 -2.99
N CYS A 244 -23.55 -3.60 -2.12
CA CYS A 244 -23.85 -4.97 -2.53
C CYS A 244 -25.24 -5.14 -3.16
N GLU A 245 -26.18 -4.24 -2.87
CA GLU A 245 -27.52 -4.21 -3.49
C GLU A 245 -27.46 -3.95 -5.01
N HIS A 246 -26.43 -3.25 -5.48
CA HIS A 246 -26.24 -2.92 -6.91
C HIS A 246 -25.28 -3.87 -7.62
N LEU A 247 -24.84 -4.96 -6.96
CA LEU A 247 -23.73 -5.78 -7.43
C LEU A 247 -24.01 -6.43 -8.79
N LEU A 248 -25.21 -6.95 -9.03
CA LEU A 248 -25.58 -7.56 -10.31
C LEU A 248 -25.50 -6.56 -11.47
N ASP A 249 -26.13 -5.39 -11.32
CA ASP A 249 -26.19 -4.39 -12.39
C ASP A 249 -24.80 -3.82 -12.70
N VAL A 250 -24.02 -3.55 -11.65
CA VAL A 250 -22.64 -3.08 -11.78
C VAL A 250 -21.74 -4.15 -12.40
N PHE A 251 -21.90 -5.42 -12.01
CA PHE A 251 -21.15 -6.52 -12.60
C PHE A 251 -21.44 -6.65 -14.10
N SER A 252 -22.71 -6.65 -14.51
CA SER A 252 -23.11 -6.68 -15.93
C SER A 252 -22.51 -5.53 -16.72
N ALA A 253 -22.71 -4.30 -16.27
CA ALA A 253 -22.20 -3.11 -16.94
C ALA A 253 -20.67 -3.10 -17.00
N THR A 254 -20.01 -3.56 -15.93
CA THR A 254 -18.54 -3.63 -15.89
C THR A 254 -18.02 -4.70 -16.83
N LEU A 255 -18.64 -5.88 -16.89
CA LEU A 255 -18.25 -6.95 -17.80
C LEU A 255 -18.34 -6.51 -19.27
N GLU A 256 -19.41 -5.81 -19.65
CA GLU A 256 -19.55 -5.23 -21.00
C GLU A 256 -18.39 -4.28 -21.33
N VAL A 257 -18.13 -3.29 -20.46
CA VAL A 257 -17.05 -2.31 -20.69
C VAL A 257 -15.67 -2.98 -20.71
N LEU A 258 -15.38 -3.90 -19.79
CA LEU A 258 -14.10 -4.63 -19.77
C LEU A 258 -13.90 -5.46 -21.03
N THR A 259 -14.98 -5.99 -21.61
CA THR A 259 -14.93 -6.72 -22.88
C THR A 259 -14.66 -5.79 -24.05
N GLU A 260 -15.35 -4.64 -24.11
CA GLU A 260 -15.14 -3.62 -25.15
C GLU A 260 -13.70 -3.08 -25.17
N VAL A 261 -13.11 -2.84 -24.00
CA VAL A 261 -11.73 -2.33 -23.87
C VAL A 261 -10.68 -3.45 -23.87
N ARG A 262 -11.09 -4.72 -24.00
CA ARG A 262 -10.22 -5.90 -23.97
C ARG A 262 -9.30 -5.94 -22.74
N ALA A 263 -9.85 -5.66 -21.56
CA ALA A 263 -9.08 -5.65 -20.33
C ALA A 263 -8.37 -7.01 -20.11
N PRO A 264 -7.10 -7.03 -19.67
CA PRO A 264 -6.32 -8.27 -19.53
C PRO A 264 -6.97 -9.32 -18.63
N SER A 265 -7.44 -8.90 -17.45
CA SER A 265 -8.09 -9.79 -16.49
C SER A 265 -8.92 -9.02 -15.48
N PHE A 266 -9.85 -9.71 -14.86
CA PHE A 266 -10.59 -9.20 -13.71
C PHE A 266 -11.01 -10.34 -12.79
N LYS A 267 -11.44 -9.98 -11.59
CA LYS A 267 -11.93 -10.92 -10.60
C LYS A 267 -13.02 -10.32 -9.72
N ILE A 268 -13.83 -11.19 -9.14
CA ILE A 268 -14.87 -10.86 -8.16
C ILE A 268 -14.85 -11.88 -7.02
N GLY A 269 -15.28 -11.47 -5.83
CA GLY A 269 -15.38 -12.35 -4.67
C GLY A 269 -16.19 -13.61 -4.97
N LYS A 270 -15.69 -14.76 -4.51
CA LYS A 270 -16.28 -16.08 -4.79
C LYS A 270 -17.42 -16.47 -3.84
N ASP A 271 -17.39 -15.95 -2.62
CA ASP A 271 -18.31 -16.28 -1.55
C ASP A 271 -18.90 -15.01 -0.91
N VAL A 272 -19.80 -15.20 0.06
CA VAL A 272 -20.40 -14.10 0.81
C VAL A 272 -19.34 -13.18 1.46
N TYR A 273 -18.24 -13.74 1.95
CA TYR A 273 -17.18 -12.95 2.58
C TYR A 273 -16.44 -12.10 1.55
N GLY A 274 -16.20 -12.65 0.35
CA GLY A 274 -15.58 -12.00 -0.80
C GLY A 274 -16.43 -10.88 -1.39
N LEU A 275 -17.75 -11.06 -1.46
CA LEU A 275 -18.68 -10.08 -2.01
C LEU A 275 -18.96 -8.90 -1.07
N LEU A 276 -18.77 -9.09 0.24
CA LEU A 276 -18.93 -8.04 1.25
C LEU A 276 -17.66 -7.22 1.50
N ARG A 277 -16.58 -7.51 0.78
CA ARG A 277 -15.33 -6.73 0.81
C ARG A 277 -15.50 -5.37 0.17
N PRO A 278 -14.74 -4.35 0.58
CA PRO A 278 -14.69 -3.10 -0.18
C PRO A 278 -14.11 -3.34 -1.59
N ASP A 279 -13.07 -4.14 -1.72
CA ASP A 279 -12.43 -4.50 -3.00
C ASP A 279 -13.00 -5.77 -3.65
N LYS A 280 -14.33 -5.95 -3.55
CA LYS A 280 -15.05 -7.15 -4.04
C LYS A 280 -14.90 -7.42 -5.53
N MET A 281 -14.59 -6.40 -6.34
CA MET A 281 -14.38 -6.52 -7.79
C MET A 281 -13.14 -5.71 -8.20
N VAL A 282 -12.23 -6.32 -8.96
CA VAL A 282 -10.96 -5.71 -9.37
C VAL A 282 -10.65 -6.08 -10.82
N ALA A 283 -10.34 -5.08 -11.65
CA ALA A 283 -9.82 -5.24 -13.01
C ALA A 283 -8.35 -4.84 -13.06
N TYR A 284 -7.60 -5.47 -13.97
CA TYR A 284 -6.14 -5.35 -14.06
C TYR A 284 -5.72 -4.82 -15.42
N PHE A 285 -4.74 -3.92 -15.43
CA PHE A 285 -4.24 -3.26 -16.64
C PHE A 285 -2.72 -3.18 -16.65
N THR A 286 -2.16 -3.11 -17.85
CA THR A 286 -0.71 -3.01 -18.03
C THR A 286 -0.22 -1.57 -17.95
N THR A 287 -1.05 -0.63 -18.41
CA THR A 287 -0.75 0.81 -18.40
C THR A 287 -1.78 1.62 -17.62
N TYR A 288 -1.39 2.82 -17.20
CA TYR A 288 -2.29 3.78 -16.57
C TYR A 288 -3.38 4.25 -17.55
N ASP A 289 -3.02 4.49 -18.82
CA ASP A 289 -3.93 5.01 -19.85
C ASP A 289 -5.09 4.04 -20.11
N GLU A 290 -4.82 2.74 -20.24
CA GLU A 290 -5.85 1.70 -20.38
C GLU A 290 -6.83 1.69 -19.19
N MET A 291 -6.27 1.76 -17.97
CA MET A 291 -7.04 1.78 -16.74
C MET A 291 -7.93 3.04 -16.67
N SER A 292 -7.35 4.20 -16.99
CA SER A 292 -8.02 5.50 -16.96
C SER A 292 -9.14 5.59 -18.00
N GLU A 293 -8.91 5.15 -19.24
CA GLU A 293 -9.94 5.12 -20.28
C GLU A 293 -11.13 4.24 -19.85
N THR A 294 -10.82 3.05 -19.32
CA THR A 294 -11.85 2.14 -18.80
C THR A 294 -12.65 2.80 -17.67
N ALA A 295 -11.96 3.46 -16.74
CA ALA A 295 -12.59 4.14 -15.62
C ALA A 295 -13.54 5.26 -16.11
N VAL A 296 -13.15 6.06 -17.11
CA VAL A 296 -14.00 7.09 -17.71
C VAL A 296 -15.29 6.50 -18.30
N ARG A 297 -15.22 5.35 -18.99
CA ARG A 297 -16.39 4.65 -19.53
C ARG A 297 -17.31 4.16 -18.40
N LEU A 298 -16.74 3.58 -17.35
CA LEU A 298 -17.49 3.09 -16.19
C LEU A 298 -18.14 4.21 -15.38
N VAL A 299 -17.48 5.36 -15.18
CA VAL A 299 -18.08 6.53 -14.50
C VAL A 299 -19.38 6.94 -15.19
N LYS A 300 -19.38 6.98 -16.54
CA LYS A 300 -20.58 7.32 -17.30
C LYS A 300 -21.68 6.27 -17.17
N ARG A 301 -21.32 4.98 -17.27
CA ARG A 301 -22.28 3.86 -17.25
C ARG A 301 -22.89 3.62 -15.87
N LEU A 302 -22.13 3.87 -14.81
CA LEU A 302 -22.52 3.60 -13.42
C LEU A 302 -22.98 4.85 -12.65
N LYS A 303 -23.35 5.92 -13.38
CA LYS A 303 -23.80 7.17 -12.77
C LYS A 303 -24.99 6.93 -11.83
N GLY A 304 -24.86 7.42 -10.59
CA GLY A 304 -25.92 7.34 -9.57
C GLY A 304 -25.91 6.05 -8.75
N ILE A 305 -25.00 5.11 -9.01
CA ILE A 305 -24.83 3.92 -8.18
C ILE A 305 -24.15 4.30 -6.86
N SER A 306 -24.73 3.84 -5.76
CA SER A 306 -24.16 4.04 -4.42
C SER A 306 -22.85 3.28 -4.26
N ALA A 307 -21.82 3.99 -3.77
CA ALA A 307 -20.48 3.45 -3.55
C ALA A 307 -20.30 2.86 -2.15
N HIS A 308 -19.64 1.71 -2.05
CA HIS A 308 -19.13 1.15 -0.79
C HIS A 308 -17.75 1.75 -0.45
N GLY A 309 -16.87 1.90 -1.44
CA GLY A 309 -15.58 2.57 -1.29
C GLY A 309 -14.45 1.67 -0.79
N VAL A 310 -13.24 1.88 -1.33
CA VAL A 310 -12.04 1.10 -1.02
C VAL A 310 -10.98 1.95 -0.32
N PRO A 311 -10.80 1.84 1.00
CA PRO A 311 -9.74 2.55 1.71
C PRO A 311 -8.35 2.27 1.12
N PHE A 312 -7.47 3.27 1.19
CA PHE A 312 -6.07 3.21 0.76
C PHE A 312 -5.89 3.02 -0.76
N THR A 313 -6.75 3.65 -1.54
CA THR A 313 -6.69 3.65 -3.01
C THR A 313 -6.95 5.06 -3.54
N ALA A 314 -6.44 5.37 -4.73
CA ALA A 314 -6.63 6.68 -5.34
C ALA A 314 -8.01 6.79 -5.98
N ALA A 315 -8.82 7.76 -5.58
CA ALA A 315 -10.16 7.95 -6.13
C ALA A 315 -10.10 8.34 -7.61
N ILE A 316 -10.96 7.73 -8.45
CA ILE A 316 -11.21 8.22 -9.82
C ILE A 316 -12.27 9.32 -9.80
N GLU A 317 -13.24 9.20 -8.89
CA GLU A 317 -14.35 10.14 -8.75
C GLU A 317 -14.75 10.33 -7.27
N PRO A 318 -15.44 11.42 -6.91
CA PRO A 318 -15.65 11.80 -5.51
C PRO A 318 -16.42 10.81 -4.63
N SER A 319 -17.33 10.02 -5.20
CA SER A 319 -18.19 9.07 -4.48
C SER A 319 -17.44 7.84 -3.97
N GLY A 320 -16.34 7.47 -4.64
CA GLY A 320 -15.53 6.31 -4.31
C GLY A 320 -16.04 4.99 -4.88
N LEU A 321 -16.94 5.02 -5.87
CA LEU A 321 -17.39 3.84 -6.58
C LEU A 321 -16.23 3.20 -7.36
N LEU A 322 -15.40 4.05 -7.98
CA LEU A 322 -14.21 3.67 -8.71
C LEU A 322 -12.98 4.30 -8.08
N SER A 323 -11.97 3.47 -7.86
CA SER A 323 -10.67 3.90 -7.38
C SER A 323 -9.57 3.00 -7.97
N TRP A 324 -8.31 3.40 -7.85
CA TRP A 324 -7.22 2.67 -8.47
C TRP A 324 -6.01 2.54 -7.54
N GLY A 325 -5.11 1.65 -7.91
CA GLY A 325 -3.81 1.49 -7.28
C GLY A 325 -2.82 0.85 -8.24
N MET A 326 -1.54 0.99 -7.94
CA MET A 326 -0.47 0.39 -8.72
C MET A 326 0.38 -0.48 -7.80
N ASP A 327 0.48 -1.76 -8.11
CA ASP A 327 1.33 -2.66 -7.34
C ASP A 327 2.80 -2.21 -7.45
N PRO A 328 3.56 -2.25 -6.34
CA PRO A 328 4.98 -1.94 -6.40
C PRO A 328 5.73 -2.86 -7.37
N PRO A 329 6.77 -2.36 -8.07
CA PRO A 329 7.69 -3.17 -8.82
C PRO A 329 8.27 -4.19 -7.84
N ARG A 330 8.35 -5.40 -8.35
CA ARG A 330 8.78 -6.56 -7.58
C ARG A 330 10.17 -6.78 -8.06
N GLN A 331 11.16 -6.59 -7.21
CA GLN A 331 12.46 -7.19 -7.46
C GLN A 331 12.21 -8.70 -7.58
N ASP A 332 12.52 -9.23 -8.77
CA ASP A 332 12.52 -10.64 -9.19
C ASP A 332 11.84 -11.66 -8.26
N HIS A 333 10.53 -11.56 -8.14
CA HIS A 333 9.72 -12.69 -7.74
C HIS A 333 9.32 -13.47 -8.99
N PHE A 334 9.75 -14.73 -9.06
CA PHE A 334 9.55 -15.64 -10.20
C PHE A 334 8.08 -15.85 -10.59
N LEU A 335 7.09 -15.40 -9.79
CA LEU A 335 5.67 -15.52 -10.09
C LEU A 335 4.90 -14.17 -10.02
N PRO A 336 3.99 -13.90 -10.98
CA PRO A 336 3.16 -12.68 -11.05
C PRO A 336 2.25 -12.38 -9.85
N TRP A 337 2.20 -13.22 -8.81
CA TRP A 337 1.42 -13.03 -7.58
C TRP A 337 2.23 -12.98 -6.26
N GLN A 338 3.57 -13.07 -6.32
CA GLN A 338 4.44 -13.15 -5.13
C GLN A 338 4.88 -11.82 -4.49
N GLY A 339 4.30 -10.67 -4.87
CA GLY A 339 4.51 -9.39 -4.17
C GLY A 339 3.21 -8.87 -3.56
N PRO A 340 3.26 -8.05 -2.50
CA PRO A 340 2.04 -7.53 -1.88
C PRO A 340 1.24 -6.71 -2.89
N SER A 341 -0.08 -6.88 -2.92
CA SER A 341 -0.96 -5.96 -3.64
C SER A 341 -0.80 -4.54 -3.06
N TRP A 342 -0.99 -3.49 -3.86
CA TRP A 342 -0.95 -2.08 -3.44
C TRP A 342 -1.55 -1.84 -2.05
N ARG A 343 -2.82 -2.18 -1.84
CA ARG A 343 -3.49 -1.99 -0.54
C ARG A 343 -2.77 -2.70 0.61
N ARG A 344 -2.25 -3.90 0.38
CA ARG A 344 -1.49 -4.65 1.40
C ARG A 344 -0.15 -3.97 1.70
N TRP A 345 0.55 -3.52 0.66
CA TRP A 345 1.80 -2.78 0.80
C TRP A 345 1.60 -1.51 1.64
N ILE A 346 0.50 -0.77 1.40
CA ILE A 346 0.10 0.39 2.19
C ILE A 346 -0.23 0.00 3.64
N THR A 347 -1.09 -1.00 3.86
CA THR A 347 -1.55 -1.35 5.22
C THR A 347 -0.43 -1.91 6.09
N ASP A 348 0.56 -2.60 5.50
CA ASP A 348 1.74 -3.08 6.22
C ASP A 348 2.60 -1.92 6.75
N ARG A 349 2.82 -0.89 5.93
CA ARG A 349 3.59 0.32 6.32
C ARG A 349 2.87 1.15 7.37
N LEU A 350 1.58 1.40 7.13
CA LEU A 350 0.74 2.14 8.08
C LEU A 350 0.67 1.43 9.43
N ALA A 351 0.59 0.10 9.46
CA ALA A 351 0.57 -0.68 10.69
C ALA A 351 1.85 -0.50 11.52
N VAL A 352 3.02 -0.58 10.86
CA VAL A 352 4.31 -0.38 11.52
C VAL A 352 4.41 1.04 12.09
N ALA A 353 4.05 2.05 11.30
CA ALA A 353 4.13 3.45 11.73
C ALA A 353 3.13 3.76 12.86
N LEU A 354 1.90 3.25 12.79
CA LEU A 354 0.89 3.40 13.83
C LEU A 354 1.38 2.80 15.16
N ILE A 355 1.86 1.56 15.15
CA ILE A 355 2.33 0.90 16.38
C ILE A 355 3.54 1.63 16.95
N SER A 356 4.50 2.02 16.11
CA SER A 356 5.68 2.77 16.55
C SER A 356 5.31 4.11 17.21
N ALA A 357 4.27 4.79 16.73
CA ALA A 357 3.81 6.05 17.32
C ALA A 357 2.95 5.83 18.58
N LYS A 358 2.18 4.74 18.66
CA LYS A 358 1.38 4.40 19.85
C LYS A 358 2.24 4.15 21.09
N THR A 359 3.43 3.58 20.92
CA THR A 359 4.33 3.19 22.02
C THR A 359 5.26 4.31 22.48
N SER A 360 5.27 5.46 21.79
CA SER A 360 6.20 6.57 22.02
C SER A 360 5.51 7.80 22.65
N SER A 361 6.27 8.82 23.03
CA SER A 361 5.74 10.08 23.58
C SER A 361 4.72 10.75 22.62
N ARG A 362 3.63 11.32 23.17
CA ARG A 362 2.48 11.90 22.44
C ARG A 362 2.74 13.33 21.92
N THR A 363 3.77 13.50 21.12
CA THR A 363 4.03 14.76 20.39
C THR A 363 3.06 14.96 19.21
N ILE A 364 2.50 13.87 18.69
CA ILE A 364 1.58 13.81 17.56
C ILE A 364 0.62 12.62 17.71
N GLU A 365 -0.57 12.72 17.13
CA GLU A 365 -1.49 11.59 17.02
C GLU A 365 -0.90 10.48 16.12
N PRO A 366 -0.91 9.20 16.56
CA PRO A 366 -0.36 8.09 15.78
C PRO A 366 -0.85 8.00 14.32
N TRP A 367 -2.13 8.29 14.07
CA TRP A 367 -2.68 8.26 12.71
C TRP A 367 -2.08 9.33 11.80
N GLN A 368 -1.71 10.50 12.34
CA GLN A 368 -1.07 11.58 11.57
C GLN A 368 0.39 11.21 11.29
N PHE A 369 1.12 10.74 12.31
CA PHE A 369 2.47 10.24 12.14
C PHE A 369 2.55 9.17 11.05
N ALA A 370 1.61 8.23 11.02
CA ALA A 370 1.58 7.17 10.02
C ALA A 370 1.37 7.69 8.59
N LEU A 371 0.56 8.74 8.41
CA LEU A 371 0.36 9.36 7.10
C LEU A 371 1.62 10.06 6.63
N ASP A 372 2.23 10.90 7.47
CA ASP A 372 3.41 11.67 7.07
C ASP A 372 4.60 10.74 6.82
N ARG A 373 4.75 9.69 7.65
CA ARG A 373 5.76 8.66 7.42
C ARG A 373 5.55 7.92 6.10
N LEU A 374 4.31 7.58 5.75
CA LEU A 374 4.01 6.94 4.46
C LEU A 374 4.28 7.88 3.28
N ALA A 375 4.04 9.19 3.44
CA ALA A 375 4.29 10.17 2.39
C ALA A 375 5.78 10.31 2.01
N LEU A 376 6.69 10.08 2.97
CA LEU A 376 8.14 9.96 2.69
C LEU A 376 8.50 8.75 1.82
N GLU A 377 7.63 7.73 1.77
CA GLU A 377 7.79 6.58 0.87
C GLU A 377 7.18 6.81 -0.51
N GLY A 378 6.91 8.07 -0.85
CA GLY A 378 6.45 8.47 -2.16
C GLY A 378 4.94 8.26 -2.39
N VAL A 379 4.12 8.21 -1.34
CA VAL A 379 2.66 8.21 -1.49
C VAL A 379 2.12 9.62 -1.25
N ASP A 380 1.30 10.16 -2.15
CA ASP A 380 0.47 11.32 -1.79
C ASP A 380 -0.66 10.83 -0.88
N THR A 381 -0.60 11.14 0.41
CA THR A 381 -1.58 10.66 1.39
C THR A 381 -2.90 11.44 1.40
N SER A 382 -2.98 12.54 0.66
CA SER A 382 -4.24 13.27 0.45
C SER A 382 -5.12 12.58 -0.61
N SER A 383 -4.48 12.12 -1.69
CA SER A 383 -5.11 11.52 -2.88
C SER A 383 -4.90 10.00 -2.99
N TRP A 384 -4.01 9.43 -2.19
CA TRP A 384 -3.54 8.04 -2.22
C TRP A 384 -2.85 7.61 -3.52
N VAL A 385 -2.39 8.59 -4.31
CA VAL A 385 -1.67 8.35 -5.57
C VAL A 385 -0.21 7.98 -5.28
N PRO A 386 0.32 6.88 -5.85
CA PRO A 386 1.75 6.61 -5.83
C PRO A 386 2.50 7.66 -6.66
N LYS A 387 3.54 8.28 -6.09
CA LYS A 387 4.45 9.15 -6.83
C LYS A 387 5.35 8.29 -7.72
N PRO A 388 5.82 8.81 -8.88
CA PRO A 388 6.76 8.08 -9.74
C PRO A 388 8.04 7.63 -9.01
N THR A 389 8.45 8.37 -7.98
CA THR A 389 9.65 8.11 -7.19
C THR A 389 9.66 6.77 -6.47
N ILE A 390 8.49 6.16 -6.20
CA ILE A 390 8.48 4.83 -5.59
C ILE A 390 9.13 3.81 -6.53
N TRP A 391 9.01 4.00 -7.87
CA TRP A 391 9.40 3.01 -8.87
C TRP A 391 10.73 3.31 -9.59
N ASN A 392 11.29 4.50 -9.40
CA ASN A 392 12.57 4.92 -10.00
C ASN A 392 13.81 4.41 -9.24
N GLU A 393 13.66 3.48 -8.29
CA GLU A 393 14.83 2.79 -7.70
C GLU A 393 15.57 1.88 -8.72
N LEU A 394 14.96 1.65 -9.90
CA LEU A 394 15.53 0.89 -11.02
C LEU A 394 16.59 1.66 -11.85
N GLU A 395 16.67 2.99 -11.75
CA GLU A 395 17.66 3.77 -12.52
C GLU A 395 19.02 3.90 -11.79
N ARG A 396 19.18 3.35 -10.59
CA ARG A 396 20.43 3.43 -9.81
C ARG A 396 21.43 2.32 -10.14
N GLY A 397 21.42 1.84 -11.38
CA GLY A 397 22.21 0.71 -11.85
C GLY A 397 22.92 0.92 -13.18
N GLU A 398 23.04 2.16 -13.67
CA GLU A 398 23.91 2.51 -14.80
C GLU A 398 24.99 3.53 -14.41
#